data_AF-A0A9P7XV90-F1
#
_entry.id   AF-A0A9P7XV90-F1
#
_cell.length_a   1.000
_cell.length_b   1.000
_cell.length_c   1.000
_cell.angle_alpha   90.00
_cell.angle_beta   90.00
_cell.angle_gamma   90.00
#
_symmetry.space_group_name_H-M   'P 1'
#
loop_
_entity.id
_entity.type
_entity.pdbx_description
1 polymer ?
#
loop_
_entity_poly.entity_id
_entity_poly.type
_entity_poly.pdbx_seq_one_letter_code
_entity_poly.pdbx_strand_id
1 'polypeptide(L)'
;MAFFARTNTARTLSKVIAPVKSQLTGFPNRSYTTVSKNLPTRSPTSIVPPKVLGTVAVTAAVAFWSQTTGAQAECESKKVSKTPESTAEEDKQRKLDGLTKDSPMRLRMEEFVKRLQIEITSELEKLDGKAKFKVDRWTRPEGGDGISMVMQEGAVFEKAGVAVSVVYGMLPPAAIAQMRAKHPNIADTKEPMPFFVTGISSVIHPNNPNAPTVHFNYRYFELGAQDENGKPVSWWFGGGSDLTPAILYEEDAVHFHEVIKEACDKHDPRYYPDFKKWCDEYFYIPHRQEHRGIGGIFFDDLDNKSPEELFGFVQSCGHAFLKQYIPIMEKRKDLPFTEEDRHWQQLRRGRYVEFNLVYDRGTKFGLLTPGARTESILMTMPLTARWEYMHEPDVQAHSKLMDALRVPRDWVPFSRPPSTRSKITSKRIPANHRYKIEKRVKDHHRKLRKGAKANPNAQYKNKKDPGIPNNFPFKEQILQQIADQKMKEQEAKDQAKEVRRKAAEKARKANKARNTNPTDAEAAPTPAAEKKDKKRKAAAVEGDDEEAPTLVLSKAAQRKAEKASTTTPAATKKTKTAAATKKAGKKQKEEGVEDAPYNFAEHFAPAEQDEEEE
;
A
#
# COMPACT_ATOMS: atom_id res chain seq x y z
N MET A 1 -11.95 68.60 -1.85
CA MET A 1 -12.83 68.89 -2.99
C MET A 1 -13.55 67.60 -3.36
N ALA A 2 -14.87 67.43 -3.40
CA ALA A 2 -16.05 68.11 -2.87
C ALA A 2 -17.10 66.97 -2.85
N PHE A 3 -17.58 66.56 -1.67
CA PHE A 3 -18.95 66.79 -1.20
C PHE A 3 -20.07 66.28 -2.12
N PHE A 4 -20.83 65.27 -1.66
CA PHE A 4 -22.16 65.55 -1.12
C PHE A 4 -22.61 64.45 -0.14
N ALA A 5 -22.86 64.88 1.09
CA ALA A 5 -23.55 64.14 2.14
C ALA A 5 -25.02 64.62 2.20
N ARG A 6 -25.93 63.75 2.66
CA ARG A 6 -27.17 64.04 3.41
C ARG A 6 -27.82 62.68 3.74
N THR A 7 -27.67 62.10 4.92
CA THR A 7 -28.30 62.36 6.25
C THR A 7 -29.82 62.14 6.32
N ASN A 8 -30.20 61.50 7.44
CA ASN A 8 -31.51 61.37 8.10
C ASN A 8 -32.36 60.16 7.68
N THR A 9 -32.95 59.34 8.57
CA THR A 9 -33.13 59.40 10.03
C THR A 9 -33.64 58.05 10.50
N ALA A 10 -33.32 57.68 11.75
CA ALA A 10 -33.91 56.55 12.45
C ALA A 10 -35.40 56.75 12.75
N ARG A 11 -36.21 55.69 12.65
CA ARG A 11 -37.40 55.50 13.49
C ARG A 11 -37.75 54.01 13.61
N THR A 12 -37.64 53.53 14.84
CA THR A 12 -38.20 52.30 15.41
C THR A 12 -39.71 52.20 15.22
N LEU A 13 -40.22 50.99 14.91
CA LEU A 13 -41.53 50.50 15.36
C LEU A 13 -41.59 48.96 15.25
N SER A 14 -41.72 48.31 16.41
CA SER A 14 -42.00 46.88 16.58
C SER A 14 -43.51 46.60 16.48
N LYS A 15 -43.88 45.53 15.77
CA LYS A 15 -44.86 44.46 16.14
C LYS A 15 -45.23 43.65 14.87
N VAL A 16 -44.77 42.40 14.76
CA VAL A 16 -45.48 41.15 15.12
C VAL A 16 -46.67 40.85 14.18
N ILE A 17 -46.55 39.79 13.36
CA ILE A 17 -47.49 38.65 13.22
C ILE A 17 -46.95 37.62 12.19
N ALA A 18 -46.64 36.43 12.73
CA ALA A 18 -46.74 35.04 12.28
C ALA A 18 -46.29 34.53 10.87
N PRO A 19 -45.62 33.35 10.82
CA PRO A 19 -45.28 32.63 9.60
C PRO A 19 -46.36 31.64 9.14
N VAL A 20 -46.45 31.44 7.82
CA VAL A 20 -47.38 30.53 7.15
C VAL A 20 -46.96 29.06 7.37
N LYS A 21 -47.92 28.28 7.87
CA LYS A 21 -47.89 26.81 7.96
C LYS A 21 -48.20 26.18 6.60
N SER A 22 -47.49 25.11 6.24
CA SER A 22 -48.05 24.03 5.40
C SER A 22 -47.87 22.67 6.11
N GLN A 23 -48.97 22.17 6.65
CA GLN A 23 -49.23 20.76 7.03
C GLN A 23 -49.73 20.01 5.76
N LEU A 24 -49.70 18.69 5.59
CA LEU A 24 -49.26 17.47 6.28
C LEU A 24 -49.37 16.37 5.19
N THR A 25 -48.55 15.32 5.18
CA THR A 25 -48.88 13.92 5.55
C THR A 25 -47.79 13.04 4.90
N GLY A 26 -47.28 11.93 5.42
CA GLY A 26 -47.41 11.23 6.69
C GLY A 26 -46.58 9.94 6.59
N PHE A 27 -45.66 9.68 7.53
CA PHE A 27 -45.09 8.36 7.83
C PHE A 27 -44.61 8.38 9.30
N PRO A 28 -44.82 7.31 10.09
CA PRO A 28 -44.72 7.40 11.55
C PRO A 28 -43.27 7.34 12.04
N ASN A 29 -42.93 8.27 12.93
CA ASN A 29 -41.70 8.25 13.73
C ASN A 29 -41.70 7.07 14.69
N ARG A 30 -40.68 6.21 14.62
CA ARG A 30 -40.38 5.21 15.64
C ARG A 30 -39.35 5.80 16.61
N SER A 31 -39.82 6.29 17.75
CA SER A 31 -38.99 6.67 18.90
C SER A 31 -38.46 5.42 19.60
N TYR A 32 -37.15 5.33 19.82
CA TYR A 32 -36.57 4.35 20.74
C TYR A 32 -36.56 4.94 22.15
N THR A 33 -37.57 4.58 22.94
CA THR A 33 -37.56 4.71 24.40
C THR A 33 -36.92 3.46 25.01
N THR A 34 -35.81 3.64 25.72
CA THR A 34 -35.21 2.64 26.61
C THR A 34 -36.13 2.39 27.79
N VAL A 35 -36.73 1.20 27.84
CA VAL A 35 -37.46 0.70 29.02
C VAL A 35 -36.55 -0.29 29.75
N SER A 36 -36.06 0.15 30.90
CA SER A 36 -35.41 -0.68 31.91
C SER A 36 -36.45 -1.59 32.58
N LYS A 37 -36.15 -2.89 32.68
CA LYS A 37 -36.89 -3.84 33.53
C LYS A 37 -35.90 -4.54 34.46
N ASN A 38 -35.90 -4.07 35.70
CA ASN A 38 -35.43 -4.79 36.89
C ASN A 38 -36.31 -6.03 37.15
N LEU A 39 -35.73 -7.11 37.68
CA LEU A 39 -36.32 -8.04 38.67
C LEU A 39 -35.26 -9.13 39.06
N PRO A 40 -35.35 -9.82 40.22
CA PRO A 40 -34.87 -9.38 41.52
C PRO A 40 -33.79 -10.30 42.14
N THR A 41 -33.11 -9.77 43.16
CA THR A 41 -32.12 -10.40 44.04
C THR A 41 -32.72 -11.44 45.00
N ARG A 42 -32.01 -12.54 45.26
CA ARG A 42 -32.26 -13.45 46.40
C ARG A 42 -30.94 -13.82 47.09
N SER A 43 -30.94 -13.69 48.40
CA SER A 43 -29.84 -13.83 49.37
C SER A 43 -29.63 -15.30 49.84
N PRO A 44 -28.59 -15.60 50.63
CA PRO A 44 -27.96 -16.92 50.68
C PRO A 44 -28.52 -17.84 51.78
N THR A 45 -28.36 -19.16 51.62
CA THR A 45 -28.62 -20.16 52.66
C THR A 45 -27.37 -20.99 52.95
N SER A 46 -27.09 -21.13 54.24
CA SER A 46 -25.97 -21.85 54.85
C SER A 46 -26.10 -23.36 54.76
N ILE A 47 -24.96 -24.06 54.64
CA ILE A 47 -24.80 -25.44 55.11
C ILE A 47 -23.40 -25.58 55.76
N VAL A 48 -23.37 -26.18 56.95
CA VAL A 48 -22.19 -26.56 57.78
C VAL A 48 -22.55 -27.92 58.44
N PRO A 49 -21.64 -28.77 58.96
CA PRO A 49 -20.48 -29.50 58.38
C PRO A 49 -20.65 -31.05 58.56
N PRO A 50 -19.57 -31.87 58.46
CA PRO A 50 -18.99 -32.36 59.72
C PRO A 50 -17.45 -32.44 59.78
N LYS A 51 -16.96 -32.43 61.03
CA LYS A 51 -15.58 -32.62 61.51
C LYS A 51 -15.25 -34.12 61.66
N VAL A 52 -13.98 -34.52 61.43
CA VAL A 52 -13.18 -35.47 62.25
C VAL A 52 -11.69 -35.17 61.94
N LEU A 53 -10.91 -34.53 62.82
CA LEU A 53 -10.08 -35.04 63.93
C LEU A 53 -8.91 -35.97 63.50
N GLY A 54 -7.68 -35.52 63.77
CA GLY A 54 -6.46 -36.33 63.59
C GLY A 54 -5.17 -35.52 63.78
N THR A 55 -4.91 -35.08 65.01
CA THR A 55 -3.65 -34.48 65.47
C THR A 55 -2.70 -35.54 66.01
N VAL A 56 -1.41 -35.57 65.59
CA VAL A 56 -0.20 -35.91 66.38
C VAL A 56 1.00 -35.32 65.60
N ALA A 57 1.55 -34.17 65.98
CA ALA A 57 2.57 -33.89 66.99
C ALA A 57 4.03 -33.92 66.48
N VAL A 58 4.74 -32.89 66.93
CA VAL A 58 6.10 -32.42 66.66
C VAL A 58 7.15 -33.29 67.35
N THR A 59 8.36 -33.42 66.76
CA THR A 59 9.72 -33.34 67.38
C THR A 59 10.78 -33.85 66.38
N ALA A 60 11.70 -33.00 65.90
CA ALA A 60 13.06 -32.69 66.44
C ALA A 60 14.17 -33.62 65.88
N ALA A 61 15.15 -33.06 65.17
CA ALA A 61 16.60 -33.30 65.37
C ALA A 61 17.45 -32.72 64.22
N VAL A 62 18.52 -32.03 64.63
CA VAL A 62 19.65 -31.50 63.84
C VAL A 62 20.69 -32.61 63.63
N ALA A 63 21.30 -32.75 62.44
CA ALA A 63 22.70 -33.18 62.30
C ALA A 63 23.26 -33.08 60.85
N PHE A 64 24.46 -32.52 60.83
CA PHE A 64 25.51 -32.25 59.84
C PHE A 64 26.06 -33.43 58.97
N TRP A 65 26.65 -33.06 57.81
CA TRP A 65 27.64 -33.74 56.92
C TRP A 65 27.11 -34.89 56.02
N SER A 66 27.52 -35.04 54.74
CA SER A 66 28.82 -34.86 54.10
C SER A 66 28.69 -34.68 52.57
N GLN A 67 29.68 -34.01 51.98
CA GLN A 67 30.00 -33.93 50.56
C GLN A 67 30.09 -35.30 49.88
N THR A 68 29.68 -35.39 48.60
CA THR A 68 30.42 -36.04 47.52
C THR A 68 29.97 -35.55 46.13
N THR A 69 30.86 -34.80 45.48
CA THR A 69 31.21 -34.83 44.04
C THR A 69 30.09 -35.13 43.02
N GLY A 70 29.54 -34.07 42.41
CA GLY A 70 28.82 -34.12 41.14
C GLY A 70 29.57 -33.31 40.09
N ALA A 71 29.92 -33.96 38.98
CA ALA A 71 30.74 -33.47 37.89
C ALA A 71 30.31 -32.08 37.36
N GLN A 72 31.32 -31.26 37.03
CA GLN A 72 31.17 -30.07 36.22
C GLN A 72 30.55 -30.45 34.87
N ALA A 73 29.26 -30.16 34.70
CA ALA A 73 28.71 -29.91 33.38
C ALA A 73 29.19 -28.51 32.97
N GLU A 74 30.14 -28.45 32.03
CA GLU A 74 30.34 -27.24 31.23
C GLU A 74 29.01 -26.90 30.57
N CYS A 75 28.33 -25.91 31.14
CA CYS A 75 27.18 -25.27 30.53
C CYS A 75 27.71 -24.50 29.32
N GLU A 76 27.61 -25.09 28.13
CA GLU A 76 27.66 -24.34 26.88
C GLU A 76 26.76 -23.12 27.06
N SER A 77 27.37 -21.93 27.00
CA SER A 77 26.66 -20.67 27.10
C SER A 77 25.62 -20.64 25.97
N LYS A 78 24.36 -20.92 26.30
CA LYS A 78 23.23 -20.58 25.44
C LYS A 78 23.41 -19.11 25.07
N LYS A 79 23.63 -18.84 23.78
CA LYS A 79 23.52 -17.49 23.21
C LYS A 79 22.16 -16.94 23.63
N VAL A 80 22.15 -16.10 24.66
CA VAL A 80 20.94 -15.42 25.11
C VAL A 80 20.56 -14.47 23.98
N SER A 81 19.57 -14.85 23.17
CA SER A 81 18.99 -13.92 22.20
C SER A 81 18.39 -12.76 23.02
N LYS A 82 18.98 -11.56 22.91
CA LYS A 82 18.49 -10.38 23.62
C LYS A 82 17.01 -10.14 23.27
N THR A 83 16.18 -9.95 24.28
CA THR A 83 14.77 -9.58 24.08
C THR A 83 14.67 -8.11 23.65
N PRO A 84 13.63 -7.73 22.87
CA PRO A 84 13.40 -6.34 22.47
C PRO A 84 13.26 -5.40 23.68
N GLU A 85 12.62 -5.87 24.75
CA GLU A 85 12.45 -5.13 26.01
C GLU A 85 13.79 -4.85 26.70
N SER A 86 14.67 -5.85 26.79
CA SER A 86 16.03 -5.67 27.31
C SER A 86 16.84 -4.68 26.49
N THR A 87 16.66 -4.66 25.17
CA THR A 87 17.36 -3.72 24.27
C THR A 87 16.83 -2.30 24.46
N ALA A 88 15.52 -2.14 24.58
CA ALA A 88 14.89 -0.83 24.80
C ALA A 88 15.30 -0.19 26.14
N GLU A 89 15.46 -0.98 27.21
CA GLU A 89 15.95 -0.48 28.50
C GLU A 89 17.44 -0.10 28.46
N GLU A 90 18.30 -0.91 27.83
CA GLU A 90 19.71 -0.54 27.59
C GLU A 90 19.82 0.79 26.82
N ASP A 91 18.98 0.95 25.81
CA ASP A 91 18.94 2.15 24.98
C ASP A 91 18.43 3.39 25.74
N LYS A 92 17.47 3.23 26.66
CA LYS A 92 17.05 4.31 27.56
C LYS A 92 18.21 4.77 28.44
N GLN A 93 18.97 3.84 29.02
CA GLN A 93 20.11 4.20 29.86
C GLN A 93 21.19 4.92 29.04
N ARG A 94 21.56 4.41 27.86
CA ARG A 94 22.55 5.07 26.99
C ARG A 94 22.12 6.48 26.56
N LYS A 95 20.83 6.74 26.43
CA LYS A 95 20.30 8.08 26.15
C LYS A 95 20.52 9.04 27.33
N LEU A 96 20.40 8.56 28.56
CA LEU A 96 20.70 9.34 29.77
C LEU A 96 22.20 9.64 29.90
N ASP A 97 23.05 8.70 29.49
CA ASP A 97 24.52 8.83 29.56
C ASP A 97 25.09 9.78 28.48
N GLY A 98 24.27 10.20 27.51
CA GLY A 98 24.65 11.09 26.42
C GLY A 98 25.03 10.35 25.14
N LEU A 99 24.54 10.85 24.00
CA LEU A 99 24.82 10.26 22.69
C LEU A 99 26.13 10.79 22.11
N THR A 100 26.91 9.87 21.55
CA THR A 100 28.18 10.17 20.88
C THR A 100 28.13 9.71 19.43
N LYS A 101 29.17 10.04 18.64
CA LYS A 101 29.28 9.54 17.26
C LYS A 101 29.37 8.01 17.18
N ASP A 102 29.88 7.37 18.23
CA ASP A 102 30.05 5.92 18.32
C ASP A 102 28.81 5.20 18.89
N SER A 103 27.77 5.96 19.29
CA SER A 103 26.49 5.38 19.70
C SER A 103 25.84 4.60 18.55
N PRO A 104 25.07 3.54 18.85
CA PRO A 104 24.37 2.76 17.83
C PRO A 104 23.54 3.62 16.88
N MET A 105 23.52 3.25 15.59
CA MET A 105 22.83 4.01 14.55
C MET A 105 21.36 4.28 14.89
N ARG A 106 20.66 3.31 15.49
CA ARG A 106 19.28 3.48 15.96
C ARG A 106 19.06 4.69 16.88
N LEU A 107 19.97 4.94 17.82
CA LEU A 107 19.85 6.04 18.78
C LEU A 107 20.15 7.39 18.11
N ARG A 108 21.17 7.41 17.26
CA ARG A 108 21.54 8.60 16.47
C ARG A 108 20.45 8.99 15.49
N MET A 109 19.80 8.00 14.86
CA MET A 109 18.65 8.24 14.00
C MET A 109 17.43 8.71 14.80
N GLU A 110 17.13 8.10 15.96
CA GLU A 110 16.04 8.52 16.86
C GLU A 110 16.20 9.99 17.26
N GLU A 111 17.39 10.39 17.70
CA GLU A 111 17.70 11.78 18.06
C GLU A 111 17.51 12.72 16.87
N PHE A 112 18.07 12.36 15.71
CA PHE A 112 17.95 13.15 14.50
C PHE A 112 16.49 13.41 14.10
N VAL A 113 15.65 12.36 14.07
CA VAL A 113 14.25 12.51 13.66
C VAL A 113 13.40 13.28 14.66
N LYS A 114 13.68 13.15 15.97
CA LYS A 114 13.02 13.94 17.02
C LYS A 114 13.38 15.41 16.92
N ARG A 115 14.66 15.73 16.67
CA ARG A 115 15.12 17.11 16.45
C ARG A 115 14.50 17.70 15.19
N LEU A 116 14.50 16.94 14.09
CA LEU A 116 13.91 17.37 12.83
C LEU A 116 12.39 17.61 12.96
N GLN A 117 11.68 16.80 13.74
CA GLN A 117 10.25 17.03 14.02
C GLN A 117 10.03 18.40 14.66
N ILE A 118 10.81 18.75 15.68
CA ILE A 118 10.69 20.04 16.40
C ILE A 118 11.00 21.22 15.47
N GLU A 119 12.09 21.11 14.69
CA GLU A 119 12.47 22.15 13.73
C GLU A 119 11.35 22.41 12.72
N ILE A 120 10.81 21.33 12.13
CA ILE A 120 9.76 21.43 11.12
C ILE A 120 8.47 21.98 11.72
N THR A 121 8.03 21.49 12.88
CA THR A 121 6.78 21.98 13.47
C THR A 121 6.89 23.43 13.90
N SER A 122 8.05 23.87 14.41
CA SER A 122 8.28 25.28 14.76
C SER A 122 8.17 26.20 13.54
N GLU A 123 8.80 25.85 12.41
CA GLU A 123 8.71 26.67 11.19
C GLU A 123 7.30 26.69 10.59
N LEU A 124 6.58 25.56 10.65
CA LEU A 124 5.19 25.51 10.19
C LEU A 124 4.25 26.33 11.09
N GLU A 125 4.44 26.35 12.41
CA GLU A 125 3.67 27.22 13.32
C GLU A 125 3.92 28.70 13.04
N LYS A 126 5.17 29.09 12.80
CA LYS A 126 5.52 30.46 12.41
C LYS A 126 4.82 30.87 11.12
N LEU A 127 4.78 29.97 10.14
CA LEU A 127 4.15 30.22 8.84
C LEU A 127 2.62 30.29 8.93
N ASP A 128 1.99 29.49 9.80
CA ASP A 128 0.54 29.51 10.02
C ASP A 128 0.09 30.75 10.80
N GLY A 129 0.81 31.09 11.88
CA GLY A 129 0.54 32.25 12.73
C GLY A 129 -0.74 32.19 13.57
N LYS A 130 -1.59 31.17 13.41
CA LYS A 130 -2.87 31.01 14.14
C LYS A 130 -2.91 29.73 14.97
N ALA A 131 -2.79 28.57 14.33
CA ALA A 131 -2.87 27.28 15.02
C ALA A 131 -1.51 26.79 15.51
N LYS A 132 -1.53 25.92 16.52
CA LYS A 132 -0.35 25.22 17.05
C LYS A 132 -0.51 23.72 16.91
N PHE A 133 0.58 22.98 16.89
CA PHE A 133 0.54 21.52 16.91
C PHE A 133 0.10 21.01 18.28
N LYS A 134 -0.91 20.15 18.28
CA LYS A 134 -1.22 19.30 19.43
C LYS A 134 -0.18 18.18 19.49
N VAL A 135 0.57 18.13 20.59
CA VAL A 135 1.55 17.09 20.85
C VAL A 135 0.86 15.92 21.55
N ASP A 136 0.90 14.75 20.94
CA ASP A 136 0.42 13.51 21.53
C ASP A 136 1.56 12.50 21.64
N ARG A 137 1.91 12.14 22.88
CA ARG A 137 2.96 11.18 23.21
C ARG A 137 2.31 9.86 23.63
N TRP A 138 2.75 8.77 23.01
CA TRP A 138 2.16 7.46 23.24
C TRP A 138 3.23 6.37 23.29
N THR A 139 2.90 5.26 23.95
CA THR A 139 3.77 4.10 24.10
C THR A 139 3.07 2.85 23.58
N ARG A 140 3.85 1.82 23.22
CA ARG A 140 3.33 0.53 22.77
C ARG A 140 3.52 -0.52 23.86
N PRO A 141 2.51 -1.38 24.13
CA PRO A 141 2.68 -2.53 25.01
C PRO A 141 3.79 -3.48 24.54
N GLU A 142 3.98 -3.61 23.23
CA GLU A 142 4.99 -4.49 22.62
C GLU A 142 6.41 -3.89 22.62
N GLY A 143 6.57 -2.65 23.11
CA GLY A 143 7.83 -1.93 23.11
C GLY A 143 7.89 -0.79 22.09
N GLY A 144 8.47 0.32 22.53
CA GLY A 144 8.61 1.55 21.75
C GLY A 144 7.65 2.66 22.14
N ASP A 145 7.89 3.83 21.55
CA ASP A 145 7.15 5.06 21.77
C ASP A 145 6.95 5.84 20.47
N GLY A 146 6.15 6.89 20.53
CA GLY A 146 5.98 7.79 19.42
C GLY A 146 5.45 9.15 19.86
N ILE A 147 5.67 10.14 18.99
CA ILE A 147 5.22 11.52 19.16
C ILE A 147 4.49 11.90 17.89
N SER A 148 3.17 12.06 17.99
CA SER A 148 2.34 12.56 16.90
C SER A 148 2.03 14.03 17.16
N MET A 149 2.57 14.91 16.32
CA MET A 149 2.26 16.34 16.34
C MET A 149 1.28 16.64 15.22
N VAL A 150 0.07 17.08 15.57
CA VAL A 150 -1.00 17.35 14.59
C VAL A 150 -1.56 18.76 14.78
N MET A 151 -1.61 19.53 13.69
CA MET A 151 -2.29 20.82 13.57
C MET A 151 -3.53 20.64 12.68
N GLN A 152 -4.65 21.22 13.06
CA GLN A 152 -5.89 21.23 12.28
C GLN A 152 -6.51 22.63 12.31
N GLU A 153 -7.20 22.99 11.23
CA GLU A 153 -7.97 24.23 11.12
C GLU A 153 -7.13 25.52 11.34
N GLY A 154 -5.86 25.45 10.92
CA GLY A 154 -4.95 26.59 10.85
C GLY A 154 -5.33 27.61 9.80
N ALA A 155 -4.68 28.77 9.84
CA ALA A 155 -4.91 29.82 8.86
C ALA A 155 -4.33 29.46 7.48
N VAL A 156 -3.16 28.82 7.47
CA VAL A 156 -2.45 28.40 6.26
C VAL A 156 -2.61 26.91 6.04
N PHE A 157 -2.49 26.11 7.10
CA PHE A 157 -2.59 24.67 7.04
C PHE A 157 -3.96 24.20 7.52
N GLU A 158 -4.74 23.62 6.62
CA GLU A 158 -6.02 23.03 7.02
C GLU A 158 -5.79 21.78 7.89
N LYS A 159 -4.77 21.00 7.55
CA LYS A 159 -4.28 19.90 8.39
C LYS A 159 -2.79 19.66 8.12
N ALA A 160 -1.99 19.63 9.17
CA ALA A 160 -0.57 19.29 9.10
C ALA A 160 -0.24 18.25 10.16
N GLY A 161 0.50 17.23 9.77
CA GLY A 161 0.89 16.15 10.65
C GLY A 161 2.38 15.84 10.53
N VAL A 162 3.08 15.78 11.66
CA VAL A 162 4.48 15.36 11.75
C VAL A 162 4.57 14.33 12.85
N ALA A 163 4.81 13.07 12.49
CA ALA A 163 4.84 11.95 13.41
C ALA A 163 6.22 11.30 13.45
N VAL A 164 6.72 11.06 14.66
CA VAL A 164 7.90 10.24 14.93
C VAL A 164 7.44 8.97 15.63
N SER A 165 8.01 7.85 15.21
CA SER A 165 7.77 6.54 15.82
C SER A 165 9.09 5.84 16.10
N VAL A 166 9.19 5.19 17.24
CA VAL A 166 10.30 4.33 17.66
C VAL A 166 9.69 2.99 18.06
N VAL A 167 9.91 1.95 17.27
CA VAL A 167 9.23 0.66 17.40
C VAL A 167 10.26 -0.43 17.62
N TYR A 168 10.10 -1.14 18.73
CA TYR A 168 10.79 -2.40 19.00
C TYR A 168 9.77 -3.53 18.85
N GLY A 169 10.23 -4.72 18.45
CA GLY A 169 9.35 -5.88 18.41
C GLY A 169 10.04 -7.13 17.91
N MET A 170 9.24 -8.18 17.68
CA MET A 170 9.67 -9.44 17.09
C MET A 170 9.01 -9.63 15.72
N LEU A 171 9.81 -9.87 14.68
CA LEU A 171 9.27 -10.26 13.38
C LEU A 171 8.98 -11.76 13.35
N PRO A 172 7.79 -12.19 12.90
CA PRO A 172 7.48 -13.59 12.74
C PRO A 172 8.27 -14.20 11.57
N PRO A 173 8.57 -15.52 11.60
CA PRO A 173 9.32 -16.22 10.55
C PRO A 173 8.77 -16.01 9.13
N ALA A 174 7.45 -15.88 8.98
CA ALA A 174 6.82 -15.61 7.69
C ALA A 174 7.19 -14.23 7.11
N ALA A 175 7.29 -13.20 7.96
CA ALA A 175 7.72 -11.85 7.54
C ALA A 175 9.21 -11.85 7.18
N ILE A 176 10.03 -12.53 8.00
CA ILE A 176 11.46 -12.73 7.73
C ILE A 176 11.68 -13.39 6.36
N ALA A 177 10.93 -14.46 6.05
CA ALA A 177 11.03 -15.16 4.78
C ALA A 177 10.69 -14.26 3.56
N GLN A 178 9.78 -13.29 3.71
CA GLN A 178 9.49 -12.32 2.67
C GLN A 178 10.63 -11.30 2.50
N MET A 179 11.24 -10.85 3.60
CA MET A 179 12.35 -9.90 3.57
C MET A 179 13.63 -10.50 2.97
N ARG A 180 13.87 -11.80 3.18
CA ARG A 180 15.00 -12.54 2.60
C ARG A 180 15.10 -12.45 1.08
N ALA A 181 13.98 -12.27 0.38
CA ALA A 181 13.98 -12.13 -1.07
C ALA A 181 14.77 -10.91 -1.56
N LYS A 182 14.90 -9.89 -0.70
CA LYS A 182 15.65 -8.65 -0.97
C LYS A 182 16.92 -8.53 -0.13
N HIS A 183 16.97 -9.20 1.02
CA HIS A 183 18.05 -9.12 2.00
C HIS A 183 18.70 -10.50 2.18
N PRO A 184 19.65 -10.90 1.30
CA PRO A 184 20.22 -12.26 1.28
C PRO A 184 21.07 -12.58 2.52
N ASN A 185 21.50 -11.56 3.27
CA ASN A 185 22.29 -11.71 4.50
C ASN A 185 21.45 -12.24 5.68
N ILE A 186 20.13 -12.26 5.55
CA ILE A 186 19.24 -12.81 6.56
C ILE A 186 19.24 -14.35 6.47
N ALA A 187 19.73 -14.99 7.52
CA ALA A 187 19.72 -16.45 7.66
C ALA A 187 18.28 -17.01 7.60
N ASP A 188 18.15 -18.25 7.10
CA ASP A 188 16.89 -18.97 7.20
C ASP A 188 16.65 -19.35 8.66
N THR A 189 15.66 -18.71 9.28
CA THR A 189 15.31 -19.00 10.67
C THR A 189 13.82 -19.28 10.79
N LYS A 190 13.51 -20.29 11.59
CA LYS A 190 12.15 -20.61 12.02
C LYS A 190 11.78 -19.90 13.31
N GLU A 191 12.71 -19.15 13.89
CA GLU A 191 12.53 -18.41 15.12
C GLU A 191 12.22 -16.93 14.81
N PRO A 192 11.41 -16.27 15.64
CA PRO A 192 11.24 -14.83 15.56
C PRO A 192 12.58 -14.10 15.73
N MET A 193 12.76 -12.98 15.05
CA MET A 193 13.94 -12.12 15.22
C MET A 193 13.54 -10.75 15.77
N PRO A 194 14.32 -10.17 16.70
CA PRO A 194 14.09 -8.82 17.15
C PRO A 194 14.31 -7.84 15.99
N PHE A 195 13.51 -6.79 15.94
CA PHE A 195 13.69 -5.70 14.99
C PHE A 195 13.51 -4.36 15.69
N PHE A 196 14.11 -3.34 15.09
CA PHE A 196 13.94 -1.95 15.48
C PHE A 196 13.62 -1.10 14.25
N VAL A 197 12.69 -0.17 14.41
CA VAL A 197 12.39 0.85 13.40
C VAL A 197 12.28 2.20 14.08
N THR A 198 12.92 3.20 13.50
CA THR A 198 12.59 4.59 13.81
C THR A 198 12.44 5.41 12.55
N GLY A 199 11.60 6.43 12.60
CA GLY A 199 11.47 7.35 11.49
C GLY A 199 10.55 8.52 11.79
N ILE A 200 10.66 9.52 10.92
CA ILE A 200 9.74 10.66 10.81
C ILE A 200 8.89 10.49 9.56
N SER A 201 7.61 10.81 9.69
CA SER A 201 6.67 10.87 8.58
C SER A 201 5.84 12.13 8.69
N SER A 202 5.64 12.83 7.58
CA SER A 202 4.81 14.02 7.55
C SER A 202 3.96 14.10 6.31
N VAL A 203 2.75 14.61 6.50
CA VAL A 203 1.87 15.05 5.43
C VAL A 203 1.28 16.39 5.82
N ILE A 204 1.30 17.34 4.89
CA ILE A 204 0.82 18.70 5.13
C ILE A 204 -0.15 19.06 4.01
N HIS A 205 -1.35 19.48 4.39
CA HIS A 205 -2.43 19.91 3.52
C HIS A 205 -2.73 21.39 3.74
N PRO A 206 -2.22 22.29 2.88
CA PRO A 206 -2.59 23.70 2.92
C PRO A 206 -4.09 23.92 2.69
N ASN A 207 -4.60 25.01 3.24
CA ASN A 207 -5.94 25.50 2.97
C ASN A 207 -6.05 26.03 1.53
N ASN A 208 -5.14 26.92 1.12
CA ASN A 208 -5.16 27.55 -0.20
C ASN A 208 -4.89 26.52 -1.33
N PRO A 209 -5.75 26.41 -2.36
CA PRO A 209 -5.55 25.54 -3.54
C PRO A 209 -4.24 25.79 -4.31
N ASN A 210 -3.73 27.02 -4.26
CA ASN A 210 -2.46 27.38 -4.89
C ASN A 210 -1.25 26.77 -4.17
N ALA A 211 -1.39 26.42 -2.89
CA ALA A 211 -0.34 25.84 -2.08
C ALA A 211 -0.39 24.30 -2.14
N PRO A 212 0.70 23.61 -2.50
CA PRO A 212 0.69 22.17 -2.71
C PRO A 212 0.66 21.38 -1.39
N THR A 213 -0.01 20.23 -1.43
CA THR A 213 0.19 19.19 -0.41
C THR A 213 1.61 18.63 -0.55
N VAL A 214 2.27 18.34 0.56
CA VAL A 214 3.60 17.71 0.57
C VAL A 214 3.62 16.51 1.50
N HIS A 215 4.41 15.51 1.13
CA HIS A 215 4.71 14.36 1.95
C HIS A 215 6.23 14.17 2.04
N PHE A 216 6.70 13.73 3.21
CA PHE A 216 8.04 13.16 3.32
C PHE A 216 8.07 12.08 4.40
N ASN A 217 9.03 11.17 4.24
CA ASN A 217 9.30 10.10 5.18
C ASN A 217 10.81 9.84 5.22
N TYR A 218 11.39 9.65 6.40
CA TYR A 218 12.76 9.15 6.55
C TYR A 218 12.80 8.16 7.71
N ARG A 219 13.29 6.96 7.45
CA ARG A 219 13.29 5.85 8.41
C ARG A 219 14.55 5.02 8.34
N TYR A 220 14.86 4.40 9.46
CA TYR A 220 15.89 3.40 9.62
C TYR A 220 15.27 2.12 10.16
N PHE A 221 15.70 0.98 9.61
CA PHE A 221 15.28 -0.34 10.03
C PHE A 221 16.53 -1.15 10.36
N GLU A 222 16.53 -1.85 11.49
CA GLU A 222 17.51 -2.90 11.78
C GLU A 222 16.82 -4.19 12.24
N LEU A 223 17.42 -5.32 11.82
CA LEU A 223 16.92 -6.66 12.05
C LEU A 223 17.98 -7.52 12.73
N GLY A 224 17.54 -8.35 13.67
CA GLY A 224 18.36 -9.32 14.39
C GLY A 224 19.03 -8.73 15.62
N ALA A 225 19.38 -9.62 16.56
CA ALA A 225 20.18 -9.24 17.72
C ALA A 225 21.57 -8.77 17.26
N GLN A 226 22.16 -7.85 18.02
CA GLN A 226 23.54 -7.44 17.77
C GLN A 226 24.47 -8.65 17.85
N ASP A 227 25.41 -8.74 16.92
CA ASP A 227 26.51 -9.70 17.00
C ASP A 227 27.45 -9.38 18.18
N GLU A 228 28.48 -10.20 18.39
CA GLU A 228 29.50 -10.00 19.44
C GLU A 228 30.23 -8.64 19.31
N ASN A 229 30.13 -7.98 18.16
CA ASN A 229 30.72 -6.67 17.86
C ASN A 229 29.71 -5.52 17.92
N GLY A 230 28.46 -5.76 18.36
CA GLY A 230 27.43 -4.74 18.49
C GLY A 230 26.69 -4.38 17.18
N LYS A 231 26.85 -5.15 16.09
CA LYS A 231 26.25 -4.86 14.78
C LYS A 231 24.97 -5.65 14.51
N PRO A 232 23.94 -5.03 13.90
CA PRO A 232 22.71 -5.74 13.52
C PRO A 232 22.97 -6.71 12.37
N VAL A 233 22.14 -7.77 12.26
CA VAL A 233 22.24 -8.79 11.20
C VAL A 233 21.97 -8.18 9.82
N SER A 234 20.99 -7.28 9.74
CA SER A 234 20.69 -6.52 8.52
C SER A 234 20.12 -5.17 8.91
N TRP A 235 20.37 -4.15 8.11
CA TRP A 235 19.84 -2.81 8.32
C TRP A 235 19.68 -2.11 6.97
N TRP A 236 18.79 -1.13 6.90
CA TRP A 236 18.63 -0.28 5.73
C TRP A 236 17.94 1.03 6.08
N PHE A 237 18.16 2.03 5.24
CA PHE A 237 17.40 3.27 5.24
C PHE A 237 16.28 3.24 4.21
N GLY A 238 15.24 4.00 4.47
CA GLY A 238 14.18 4.27 3.51
C GLY A 238 13.65 5.68 3.69
N GLY A 239 13.06 6.23 2.64
CA GLY A 239 12.49 7.56 2.72
C GLY A 239 12.22 8.19 1.38
N GLY A 240 11.96 9.49 1.43
CA GLY A 240 11.64 10.28 0.27
C GLY A 240 10.85 11.53 0.63
N SER A 241 10.69 12.39 -0.35
CA SER A 241 9.81 13.56 -0.27
C SER A 241 9.19 13.78 -1.64
N ASP A 242 7.90 14.09 -1.67
CA ASP A 242 7.15 14.29 -2.90
C ASP A 242 6.09 15.40 -2.77
N LEU A 243 5.80 16.05 -3.90
CA LEU A 243 4.91 17.21 -3.97
C LEU A 243 3.62 16.89 -4.73
N THR A 244 2.49 17.28 -4.15
CA THR A 244 1.15 17.05 -4.71
C THR A 244 0.39 18.38 -4.86
N PRO A 245 0.63 19.14 -5.95
CA PRO A 245 -0.10 20.37 -6.25
C PRO A 245 -1.53 20.10 -6.72
N ALA A 246 -2.46 20.98 -6.36
CA ALA A 246 -3.77 21.08 -7.02
C ALA A 246 -3.72 21.98 -8.26
N ILE A 247 -2.89 23.03 -8.22
CA ILE A 247 -2.60 23.91 -9.35
C ILE A 247 -1.09 23.83 -9.64
N LEU A 248 -0.71 23.60 -10.89
CA LEU A 248 0.69 23.45 -11.28
C LEU A 248 1.34 24.83 -11.53
N TYR A 249 2.33 25.14 -10.71
CA TYR A 249 3.33 26.19 -10.95
C TYR A 249 4.66 25.53 -11.32
N GLU A 250 5.17 25.77 -12.53
CA GLU A 250 6.37 25.09 -13.01
C GLU A 250 7.60 25.50 -12.20
N GLU A 251 7.67 26.75 -11.77
CA GLU A 251 8.74 27.27 -10.92
C GLU A 251 8.80 26.59 -9.54
N ASP A 252 7.65 26.17 -8.99
CA ASP A 252 7.61 25.45 -7.71
C ASP A 252 8.08 24.01 -7.89
N ALA A 253 7.71 23.39 -9.01
CA ALA A 253 8.16 22.06 -9.38
C ALA A 253 9.69 22.01 -9.58
N VAL A 254 10.24 22.99 -10.31
CA VAL A 254 11.68 23.14 -10.52
C VAL A 254 12.38 23.35 -9.17
N HIS A 255 11.95 24.32 -8.36
CA HIS A 255 12.54 24.60 -7.04
C HIS A 255 12.56 23.37 -6.13
N PHE A 256 11.42 22.69 -6.00
CA PHE A 256 11.30 21.50 -5.16
C PHE A 256 12.27 20.38 -5.58
N HIS A 257 12.41 20.16 -6.88
CA HIS A 257 13.27 19.12 -7.44
C HIS A 257 14.76 19.52 -7.46
N GLU A 258 15.08 20.80 -7.60
CA GLU A 258 16.45 21.32 -7.58
C GLU A 258 17.07 21.16 -6.19
N VAL A 259 16.37 21.60 -5.14
CA VAL A 259 16.87 21.53 -3.76
C VAL A 259 17.13 20.08 -3.31
N ILE A 260 16.25 19.13 -3.66
CA ILE A 260 16.47 17.72 -3.31
C ILE A 260 17.52 17.05 -4.20
N LYS A 261 17.68 17.51 -5.44
CA LYS A 261 18.79 17.08 -6.30
C LYS A 261 20.12 17.52 -5.73
N GLU A 262 20.24 18.76 -5.26
CA GLU A 262 21.45 19.25 -4.58
C GLU A 262 21.78 18.43 -3.32
N ALA A 263 20.75 18.04 -2.55
CA ALA A 263 20.93 17.15 -1.41
C ALA A 263 21.44 15.76 -1.85
N CYS A 264 20.88 15.19 -2.91
CA CYS A 264 21.34 13.92 -3.49
C CYS A 264 22.78 13.99 -4.02
N ASP A 265 23.10 15.03 -4.80
CA ASP A 265 24.37 15.20 -5.51
C ASP A 265 25.58 15.32 -4.57
N LYS A 266 25.36 15.77 -3.32
CA LYS A 266 26.40 15.78 -2.27
C LYS A 266 26.89 14.37 -1.89
N HIS A 267 26.11 13.33 -2.16
CA HIS A 267 26.39 11.95 -1.73
C HIS A 267 26.61 10.99 -2.91
N ASP A 268 25.75 11.04 -3.92
CA ASP A 268 25.92 10.29 -5.17
C ASP A 268 25.10 10.95 -6.28
N PRO A 269 25.73 11.38 -7.40
CA PRO A 269 25.01 11.97 -8.54
C PRO A 269 23.94 11.06 -9.18
N ARG A 270 23.94 9.75 -8.87
CA ARG A 270 22.92 8.80 -9.33
C ARG A 270 21.67 8.77 -8.46
N TYR A 271 21.74 9.24 -7.21
CA TYR A 271 20.62 9.18 -6.27
C TYR A 271 19.39 9.92 -6.78
N TYR A 272 19.54 11.17 -7.24
CA TYR A 272 18.38 11.90 -7.76
C TYR A 272 17.75 11.22 -8.99
N PRO A 273 18.49 10.88 -10.07
CA PRO A 273 17.93 10.17 -11.22
C PRO A 273 17.20 8.87 -10.86
N ASP A 274 17.78 8.04 -9.99
CA ASP A 274 17.24 6.73 -9.64
C ASP A 274 16.04 6.85 -8.70
N PHE A 275 16.15 7.68 -7.66
CA PHE A 275 15.09 7.86 -6.66
C PHE A 275 13.93 8.71 -7.19
N LYS A 276 14.17 9.64 -8.12
CA LYS A 276 13.08 10.35 -8.82
C LYS A 276 12.27 9.38 -9.67
N LYS A 277 12.94 8.52 -10.43
CA LYS A 277 12.26 7.49 -11.22
C LYS A 277 11.47 6.53 -10.34
N TRP A 278 12.02 6.15 -9.19
CA TRP A 278 11.31 5.30 -8.24
C TRP A 278 10.10 6.03 -7.63
N CYS A 279 10.22 7.32 -7.33
CA CYS A 279 9.11 8.15 -6.87
C CYS A 279 7.96 8.17 -7.89
N ASP A 280 8.27 8.38 -9.16
CA ASP A 280 7.29 8.34 -10.26
C ASP A 280 6.60 6.96 -10.31
N GLU A 281 7.36 5.86 -10.22
CA GLU A 281 6.79 4.51 -10.26
C GLU A 281 5.96 4.16 -9.00
N TYR A 282 6.33 4.68 -7.84
CA TYR A 282 5.70 4.35 -6.56
C TYR A 282 4.35 5.06 -6.37
N PHE A 283 4.26 6.35 -6.70
CA PHE A 283 3.07 7.17 -6.49
C PHE A 283 2.11 7.19 -7.68
N TYR A 284 2.12 6.13 -8.49
CA TYR A 284 1.18 5.93 -9.58
C TYR A 284 -0.14 5.34 -9.07
N ILE A 285 -1.27 5.79 -9.63
CA ILE A 285 -2.63 5.32 -9.31
C ILE A 285 -3.14 4.49 -10.51
N PRO A 286 -2.94 3.16 -10.52
CA PRO A 286 -3.26 2.31 -11.67
C PRO A 286 -4.67 2.45 -12.23
N HIS A 287 -5.67 2.56 -11.35
CA HIS A 287 -7.07 2.63 -11.77
C HIS A 287 -7.49 4.02 -12.30
N ARG A 288 -6.67 5.05 -12.10
CA ARG A 288 -6.86 6.40 -12.65
C ARG A 288 -5.92 6.73 -13.81
N GLN A 289 -4.87 5.93 -13.99
CA GLN A 289 -3.82 6.15 -14.99
C GLN A 289 -3.14 7.52 -14.85
N GLU A 290 -2.94 7.95 -13.60
CA GLU A 290 -2.27 9.20 -13.25
C GLU A 290 -1.40 9.01 -12.00
N HIS A 291 -0.44 9.89 -11.83
CA HIS A 291 0.38 9.99 -10.62
C HIS A 291 -0.35 10.82 -9.57
N ARG A 292 -0.09 10.54 -8.28
CA ARG A 292 -0.67 11.28 -7.15
C ARG A 292 -0.35 12.78 -7.24
N GLY A 293 0.90 13.08 -7.56
CA GLY A 293 1.47 14.42 -7.67
C GLY A 293 2.60 14.46 -8.70
N ILE A 294 3.49 15.46 -8.57
CA ILE A 294 4.60 15.69 -9.51
C ILE A 294 5.92 15.04 -9.08
N GLY A 295 5.84 14.11 -8.12
CA GLY A 295 6.96 13.32 -7.64
C GLY A 295 7.93 14.10 -6.75
N GLY A 296 9.17 13.63 -6.72
CA GLY A 296 10.23 14.06 -5.84
C GLY A 296 11.31 12.98 -5.81
N ILE A 297 11.66 12.47 -4.63
CA ILE A 297 12.51 11.26 -4.50
C ILE A 297 11.83 10.20 -3.64
N PHE A 298 12.09 8.94 -3.95
CA PHE A 298 11.68 7.80 -3.13
C PHE A 298 12.78 6.74 -3.14
N PHE A 299 13.12 6.22 -1.97
CA PHE A 299 14.05 5.13 -1.78
C PHE A 299 13.61 4.22 -0.63
N ASP A 300 13.96 2.94 -0.76
CA ASP A 300 13.64 1.90 0.20
C ASP A 300 14.74 0.84 0.10
N ASP A 301 14.91 0.02 1.14
CA ASP A 301 15.96 -1.01 1.17
C ASP A 301 17.36 -0.44 0.82
N LEU A 302 17.70 0.80 1.27
CA LEU A 302 18.98 1.44 0.95
C LEU A 302 20.07 1.04 1.96
N ASP A 303 20.98 0.16 1.53
CA ASP A 303 22.06 -0.43 2.34
C ASP A 303 23.39 -0.58 1.55
N ASN A 304 23.52 0.13 0.43
CA ASN A 304 24.58 -0.09 -0.56
C ASN A 304 25.92 0.62 -0.26
N LYS A 305 26.02 1.34 0.85
CA LYS A 305 27.21 2.06 1.34
C LYS A 305 27.33 1.89 2.85
N SER A 306 28.33 2.49 3.49
CA SER A 306 28.44 2.45 4.94
C SER A 306 27.21 3.09 5.63
N PRO A 307 26.82 2.62 6.83
CA PRO A 307 25.74 3.24 7.61
C PRO A 307 25.94 4.75 7.79
N GLU A 308 27.18 5.18 8.01
CA GLU A 308 27.55 6.58 8.24
C GLU A 308 27.32 7.45 7.01
N GLU A 309 27.72 6.98 5.82
CA GLU A 309 27.47 7.70 4.56
C GLU A 309 25.95 7.82 4.28
N LEU A 310 25.21 6.72 4.47
CA LEU A 310 23.77 6.72 4.22
C LEU A 310 23.00 7.54 5.26
N PHE A 311 23.45 7.55 6.51
CA PHE A 311 22.91 8.43 7.52
C PHE A 311 23.14 9.91 7.17
N GLY A 312 24.35 10.27 6.71
CA GLY A 312 24.64 11.61 6.21
C GLY A 312 23.76 12.03 5.03
N PHE A 313 23.44 11.09 4.13
CA PHE A 313 22.48 11.30 3.04
C PHE A 313 21.07 11.56 3.55
N VAL A 314 20.57 10.75 4.48
CA VAL A 314 19.26 10.93 5.11
C VAL A 314 19.17 12.26 5.85
N GLN A 315 20.22 12.65 6.58
CA GLN A 315 20.30 13.96 7.23
C GLN A 315 20.21 15.11 6.23
N SER A 316 20.92 15.00 5.11
CA SER A 316 20.89 16.01 4.03
C SER A 316 19.51 16.13 3.42
N CYS A 317 18.79 15.02 3.24
CA CYS A 317 17.42 15.02 2.72
C CYS A 317 16.42 15.59 3.73
N GLY A 318 16.58 15.27 5.03
CA GLY A 318 15.75 15.84 6.10
C GLY A 318 15.88 17.36 6.19
N HIS A 319 17.10 17.89 6.24
CA HIS A 319 17.33 19.35 6.29
C HIS A 319 16.98 20.07 4.98
N ALA A 320 16.89 19.35 3.85
CA ALA A 320 16.44 19.93 2.58
C ALA A 320 14.94 20.25 2.58
N PHE A 321 14.13 19.55 3.38
CA PHE A 321 12.67 19.67 3.34
C PHE A 321 12.16 21.11 3.53
N LEU A 322 12.62 21.82 4.56
CA LEU A 322 12.16 23.19 4.81
C LEU A 322 12.58 24.14 3.68
N LYS A 323 13.76 23.93 3.10
CA LYS A 323 14.26 24.69 1.93
C LYS A 323 13.44 24.40 0.67
N GLN A 324 12.92 23.18 0.53
CA GLN A 324 12.01 22.83 -0.56
C GLN A 324 10.64 23.49 -0.39
N TYR A 325 10.07 23.46 0.81
CA TYR A 325 8.64 23.72 1.01
C TYR A 325 8.31 25.16 1.43
N ILE A 326 9.08 25.77 2.35
CA ILE A 326 8.76 27.11 2.89
C ILE A 326 8.73 28.19 1.79
N PRO A 327 9.70 28.27 0.86
CA PRO A 327 9.66 29.28 -0.21
C PRO A 327 8.47 29.14 -1.16
N ILE A 328 7.96 27.91 -1.35
CA ILE A 328 6.74 27.66 -2.12
C ILE A 328 5.55 28.21 -1.32
N MET A 329 5.46 27.87 -0.04
CA MET A 329 4.35 28.32 0.81
C MET A 329 4.26 29.84 0.91
N GLU A 330 5.39 30.53 1.10
CA GLU A 330 5.43 32.00 1.17
C GLU A 330 4.89 32.66 -0.11
N LYS A 331 5.11 32.05 -1.28
CA LYS A 331 4.59 32.55 -2.57
C LYS A 331 3.11 32.26 -2.77
N ARG A 332 2.61 31.13 -2.25
CA ARG A 332 1.30 30.59 -2.65
C ARG A 332 0.19 30.76 -1.61
N LYS A 333 0.53 30.82 -0.31
CA LYS A 333 -0.46 30.74 0.78
C LYS A 333 -1.48 31.88 0.77
N ASP A 334 -1.10 33.07 0.33
CA ASP A 334 -1.94 34.29 0.34
C ASP A 334 -2.55 34.62 -1.02
N LEU A 335 -2.34 33.79 -2.06
CA LEU A 335 -2.89 34.05 -3.39
C LEU A 335 -4.42 33.93 -3.37
N PRO A 336 -5.16 34.84 -4.04
CA PRO A 336 -6.60 34.68 -4.19
C PRO A 336 -6.90 33.40 -4.98
N PHE A 337 -8.01 32.75 -4.64
CA PHE A 337 -8.51 31.57 -5.34
C PHE A 337 -10.03 31.65 -5.46
N THR A 338 -10.57 30.92 -6.43
CA THR A 338 -12.00 30.82 -6.69
C THR A 338 -12.62 29.59 -6.03
N GLU A 339 -13.95 29.56 -5.93
CA GLU A 339 -14.66 28.34 -5.47
C GLU A 339 -14.37 27.13 -6.37
N GLU A 340 -14.08 27.35 -7.65
CA GLU A 340 -13.69 26.31 -8.60
C GLU A 340 -12.30 25.74 -8.28
N ASP A 341 -11.33 26.60 -7.96
CA ASP A 341 -9.99 26.15 -7.51
C ASP A 341 -10.10 25.30 -6.23
N ARG A 342 -10.97 25.72 -5.31
CA ARG A 342 -11.23 24.99 -4.07
C ARG A 342 -11.93 23.66 -4.35
N HIS A 343 -12.92 23.64 -5.23
CA HIS A 343 -13.59 22.42 -5.67
C HIS A 343 -12.60 21.42 -6.30
N TRP A 344 -11.74 21.91 -7.19
CA TRP A 344 -10.69 21.12 -7.82
C TRP A 344 -9.69 20.56 -6.80
N GLN A 345 -9.25 21.36 -5.83
CA GLN A 345 -8.39 20.90 -4.74
C GLN A 345 -9.03 19.73 -3.99
N GLN A 346 -10.34 19.75 -3.74
CA GLN A 346 -11.06 18.68 -3.06
C GLN A 346 -11.11 17.39 -3.88
N LEU A 347 -11.27 17.48 -5.20
CA LEU A 347 -11.18 16.33 -6.11
C LEU A 347 -9.76 15.74 -6.14
N ARG A 348 -8.72 16.59 -6.17
CA ARG A 348 -7.32 16.14 -6.10
C ARG A 348 -6.99 15.48 -4.77
N ARG A 349 -7.53 16.00 -3.66
CA ARG A 349 -7.43 15.36 -2.34
C ARG A 349 -8.14 14.01 -2.29
N GLY A 350 -9.25 13.84 -3.02
CA GLY A 350 -9.87 12.52 -3.24
C GLY A 350 -8.90 11.51 -3.85
N ARG A 351 -8.08 11.93 -4.83
CA ARG A 351 -7.02 11.08 -5.41
C ARG A 351 -5.91 10.76 -4.41
N TYR A 352 -5.56 11.71 -3.54
CA TYR A 352 -4.60 11.48 -2.46
C TYR A 352 -5.08 10.38 -1.50
N VAL A 353 -6.36 10.43 -1.11
CA VAL A 353 -7.00 9.40 -0.27
C VAL A 353 -7.08 8.05 -0.99
N GLU A 354 -7.46 8.03 -2.27
CA GLU A 354 -7.48 6.80 -3.08
C GLU A 354 -6.11 6.11 -3.09
N PHE A 355 -5.02 6.87 -3.24
CA PHE A 355 -3.68 6.31 -3.20
C PHE A 355 -3.35 5.71 -1.83
N ASN A 356 -3.53 6.48 -0.75
CA ASN A 356 -3.13 6.06 0.59
C ASN A 356 -3.91 4.84 1.09
N LEU A 357 -5.21 4.73 0.78
CA LEU A 357 -6.02 3.60 1.23
C LEU A 357 -5.83 2.34 0.39
N VAL A 358 -5.51 2.47 -0.89
CA VAL A 358 -5.47 1.31 -1.82
C VAL A 358 -4.04 0.81 -2.08
N TYR A 359 -3.08 1.73 -2.26
CA TYR A 359 -1.75 1.41 -2.79
C TYR A 359 -0.60 1.70 -1.84
N ASP A 360 -0.74 2.65 -0.93
CA ASP A 360 0.34 2.99 0.00
C ASP A 360 0.69 1.80 0.90
N ARG A 361 1.96 1.40 0.86
CA ARG A 361 2.46 0.23 1.60
C ARG A 361 2.49 0.54 3.09
N GLY A 362 2.86 1.77 3.46
CA GLY A 362 2.96 2.21 4.84
C GLY A 362 1.60 2.20 5.53
N THR A 363 0.61 2.85 4.93
CA THR A 363 -0.76 2.92 5.47
C THR A 363 -1.38 1.52 5.58
N LYS A 364 -1.30 0.71 4.52
CA LYS A 364 -1.87 -0.64 4.53
C LYS A 364 -1.21 -1.54 5.58
N PHE A 365 0.12 -1.52 5.68
CA PHE A 365 0.84 -2.28 6.71
C PHE A 365 0.47 -1.82 8.11
N GLY A 366 0.43 -0.50 8.35
CA GLY A 366 0.06 0.08 9.64
C GLY A 366 -1.34 -0.35 10.09
N LEU A 367 -2.34 -0.25 9.21
CA LEU A 367 -3.73 -0.60 9.54
C LEU A 367 -3.93 -2.11 9.77
N LEU A 368 -3.10 -2.96 9.15
CA LEU A 368 -3.15 -4.41 9.33
C LEU A 368 -2.33 -4.89 10.54
N THR A 369 -1.48 -4.03 11.12
CA THR A 369 -0.64 -4.37 12.26
C THR A 369 -1.44 -4.26 13.56
N PRO A 370 -1.62 -5.36 14.32
CA PRO A 370 -2.31 -5.31 15.60
C PRO A 370 -1.66 -4.30 16.56
N GLY A 371 -2.48 -3.52 17.27
CA GLY A 371 -1.99 -2.52 18.23
C GLY A 371 -1.27 -1.31 17.62
N ALA A 372 -1.27 -1.16 16.28
CA ALA A 372 -0.82 0.07 15.65
C ALA A 372 -1.83 1.21 15.92
N ARG A 373 -1.30 2.42 16.13
CA ARG A 373 -2.14 3.59 16.41
C ARG A 373 -2.78 4.12 15.12
N THR A 374 -4.03 3.73 14.88
CA THR A 374 -4.81 4.12 13.71
C THR A 374 -4.82 5.63 13.48
N GLU A 375 -4.98 6.43 14.53
CA GLU A 375 -5.01 7.90 14.45
C GLU A 375 -3.68 8.49 13.94
N SER A 376 -2.53 7.91 14.27
CA SER A 376 -1.23 8.35 13.74
C SER A 376 -1.10 8.02 12.25
N ILE A 377 -1.68 6.90 11.82
CA ILE A 377 -1.63 6.47 10.41
C ILE A 377 -2.55 7.36 9.55
N LEU A 378 -3.77 7.59 10.02
CA LEU A 378 -4.78 8.38 9.31
C LEU A 378 -4.62 9.90 9.47
N MET A 379 -3.64 10.34 10.26
CA MET A 379 -3.15 11.72 10.25
C MET A 379 -2.80 12.20 8.83
N THR A 380 -2.34 11.27 7.97
CA THR A 380 -2.00 11.51 6.56
C THR A 380 -3.18 11.88 5.67
N MET A 381 -4.43 11.70 6.14
CA MET A 381 -5.62 12.06 5.36
C MET A 381 -5.93 13.55 5.48
N PRO A 382 -6.39 14.22 4.40
CA PRO A 382 -6.85 15.60 4.48
C PRO A 382 -8.11 15.72 5.36
N LEU A 383 -8.41 16.93 5.82
CA LEU A 383 -9.63 17.17 6.60
C LEU A 383 -10.89 16.99 5.75
N THR A 384 -10.81 17.40 4.49
CA THR A 384 -11.89 17.29 3.51
C THR A 384 -11.36 16.75 2.18
N ALA A 385 -12.19 15.95 1.50
CA ALA A 385 -11.96 15.43 0.15
C ALA A 385 -13.30 15.22 -0.56
N ARG A 386 -13.30 15.19 -1.90
CA ARG A 386 -14.51 15.07 -2.71
C ARG A 386 -14.36 14.02 -3.80
N TRP A 387 -15.46 13.33 -4.09
CA TRP A 387 -15.61 12.42 -5.23
C TRP A 387 -16.89 12.77 -5.98
N GLU A 388 -16.77 12.84 -7.31
CA GLU A 388 -17.90 13.10 -8.20
C GLU A 388 -17.95 12.04 -9.29
N TYR A 389 -19.16 11.59 -9.59
CA TYR A 389 -19.39 10.59 -10.63
C TYR A 389 -19.18 11.22 -12.02
N MET A 390 -18.31 10.61 -12.83
CA MET A 390 -18.02 11.05 -14.20
C MET A 390 -17.63 12.53 -14.36
N HIS A 391 -17.01 13.12 -13.33
CA HIS A 391 -16.48 14.47 -13.44
C HIS A 391 -15.33 14.53 -14.45
N GLU A 392 -15.46 15.40 -15.46
CA GLU A 392 -14.41 15.74 -16.40
C GLU A 392 -13.86 17.12 -16.02
N PRO A 393 -12.55 17.25 -15.71
CA PRO A 393 -11.97 18.53 -15.34
C PRO A 393 -12.08 19.52 -16.50
N ASP A 394 -12.27 20.81 -16.19
CA ASP A 394 -12.16 21.85 -17.21
C ASP A 394 -10.80 21.76 -17.91
N VAL A 395 -10.87 21.59 -19.22
CA VAL A 395 -9.73 21.27 -20.08
C VAL A 395 -8.77 22.46 -20.16
N GLN A 396 -9.19 23.67 -19.84
CA GLN A 396 -8.32 24.85 -19.91
C GLN A 396 -7.59 25.13 -18.59
N ALA A 397 -8.30 25.18 -17.46
CA ALA A 397 -7.70 25.59 -16.18
C ALA A 397 -6.69 24.58 -15.60
N HIS A 398 -6.91 23.26 -15.77
CA HIS A 398 -6.14 22.23 -15.06
C HIS A 398 -5.40 21.24 -15.98
N SER A 399 -5.44 21.43 -17.30
CA SER A 399 -4.78 20.54 -18.27
C SER A 399 -3.28 20.38 -18.03
N LYS A 400 -2.57 21.48 -17.73
CA LYS A 400 -1.13 21.45 -17.48
C LYS A 400 -0.75 20.47 -16.37
N LEU A 401 -1.51 20.49 -15.26
CA LEU A 401 -1.31 19.55 -14.16
C LEU A 401 -1.64 18.13 -14.65
N MET A 402 -2.82 17.92 -15.24
CA MET A 402 -3.25 16.59 -15.66
C MET A 402 -2.28 15.93 -16.64
N ASP A 403 -1.68 16.69 -17.55
CA ASP A 403 -0.65 16.18 -18.46
C ASP A 403 0.63 15.77 -17.72
N ALA A 404 1.06 16.55 -16.72
CA ALA A 404 2.19 16.20 -15.86
C ALA A 404 1.89 14.97 -14.98
N LEU A 405 0.64 14.77 -14.57
CA LEU A 405 0.23 13.61 -13.79
C LEU A 405 0.06 12.34 -14.64
N ARG A 406 -0.33 12.45 -15.91
CA ARG A 406 -0.40 11.28 -16.80
C ARG A 406 0.99 10.82 -17.23
N VAL A 407 1.87 11.76 -17.52
CA VAL A 407 3.23 11.48 -18.00
C VAL A 407 4.24 12.26 -17.16
N PRO A 408 5.03 11.57 -16.30
CA PRO A 408 6.04 12.21 -15.48
C PRO A 408 7.01 13.01 -16.31
N ARG A 409 7.34 14.22 -15.84
CA ARG A 409 8.27 15.15 -16.48
C ARG A 409 9.59 15.18 -15.73
N ASP A 410 10.66 15.54 -16.43
CA ASP A 410 11.92 15.88 -15.78
C ASP A 410 11.91 17.38 -15.49
N TRP A 411 11.81 17.75 -14.21
CA TRP A 411 11.69 19.14 -13.78
C TRP A 411 13.03 19.88 -13.76
N VAL A 412 14.12 19.15 -13.54
CA VAL A 412 15.50 19.68 -13.55
C VAL A 412 16.37 18.84 -14.46
N PRO A 413 17.43 19.41 -15.08
CA PRO A 413 18.34 18.65 -15.91
C PRO A 413 19.19 17.68 -15.07
N PHE A 414 19.27 16.43 -15.50
CA PHE A 414 20.20 15.44 -14.92
C PHE A 414 20.68 14.45 -15.98
N SER A 415 21.91 13.96 -15.79
CA SER A 415 22.45 12.88 -16.63
C SER A 415 21.89 11.55 -16.15
N ARG A 416 21.00 10.93 -16.93
CA ARG A 416 20.67 9.51 -16.73
C ARG A 416 21.92 8.69 -17.09
N PRO A 417 22.49 7.88 -16.19
CA PRO A 417 23.48 6.91 -16.62
C PRO A 417 22.83 6.02 -17.70
N PRO A 418 23.58 5.61 -18.74
CA PRO A 418 23.05 4.71 -19.75
C PRO A 418 22.48 3.48 -19.06
N SER A 419 21.18 3.26 -19.23
CA SER A 419 20.46 2.18 -18.56
C SER A 419 21.20 0.86 -18.76
N THR A 420 21.74 0.29 -17.69
CA THR A 420 22.25 -1.08 -17.65
C THR A 420 21.10 -2.08 -17.62
N ARG A 421 19.95 -1.77 -18.23
CA ARG A 421 19.05 -2.82 -18.69
C ARG A 421 19.84 -3.60 -19.74
N SER A 422 20.41 -4.73 -19.31
CA SER A 422 20.60 -5.86 -20.20
C SER A 422 19.33 -5.94 -21.01
N LYS A 423 19.40 -5.73 -22.34
CA LYS A 423 18.27 -5.90 -23.24
C LYS A 423 17.57 -7.17 -22.77
N ILE A 424 16.33 -7.06 -22.28
CA ILE A 424 15.54 -8.26 -21.99
C ILE A 424 15.39 -8.90 -23.36
N THR A 425 16.26 -9.85 -23.67
CA THR A 425 16.17 -10.62 -24.89
C THR A 425 14.81 -11.26 -24.81
N SER A 426 13.92 -10.89 -25.74
CA SER A 426 12.55 -11.36 -25.70
C SER A 426 12.59 -12.86 -25.48
N LYS A 427 11.82 -13.40 -24.53
CA LYS A 427 11.64 -14.86 -24.37
C LYS A 427 10.90 -15.48 -25.58
N ARG A 428 10.80 -14.74 -26.69
CA ARG A 428 10.13 -15.08 -27.92
C ARG A 428 11.03 -16.04 -28.69
N ILE A 429 10.65 -17.30 -28.64
CA ILE A 429 11.29 -18.36 -29.40
C ILE A 429 10.88 -18.21 -30.90
N PRO A 430 11.80 -18.35 -31.86
CA PRO A 430 11.47 -18.34 -33.29
C PRO A 430 10.39 -19.38 -33.62
N ALA A 431 9.48 -19.05 -34.55
CA ALA A 431 8.36 -19.92 -34.93
C ALA A 431 8.81 -21.32 -35.35
N ASN A 432 9.94 -21.42 -36.07
CA ASN A 432 10.54 -22.70 -36.47
C ASN A 432 10.93 -23.57 -35.24
N HIS A 433 11.50 -22.97 -34.19
CA HIS A 433 11.87 -23.70 -32.98
C HIS A 433 10.64 -24.17 -32.20
N ARG A 434 9.56 -23.37 -32.15
CA ARG A 434 8.26 -23.83 -31.63
C ARG A 434 7.71 -25.02 -32.42
N TYR A 435 7.76 -24.96 -33.75
CA TYR A 435 7.27 -26.04 -34.61
C TYR A 435 8.09 -27.34 -34.45
N LYS A 436 9.42 -27.22 -34.26
CA LYS A 436 10.30 -28.36 -33.95
C LYS A 436 9.97 -29.00 -32.60
N ILE A 437 9.71 -28.19 -31.57
CA ILE A 437 9.29 -28.69 -30.25
C ILE A 437 7.95 -29.41 -30.38
N GLU A 438 6.97 -28.80 -31.05
CA GLU A 438 5.64 -29.38 -31.23
C GLU A 438 5.70 -30.70 -32.01
N LYS A 439 6.53 -30.78 -33.06
CA LYS A 439 6.76 -32.02 -33.81
C LYS A 439 7.38 -33.11 -32.94
N ARG A 440 8.40 -32.79 -32.14
CA ARG A 440 9.02 -33.75 -31.20
C ARG A 440 8.03 -34.25 -30.15
N VAL A 441 7.18 -33.38 -29.62
CA VAL A 441 6.12 -33.74 -28.66
C VAL A 441 5.08 -34.65 -29.32
N LYS A 442 4.64 -34.34 -30.54
CA LYS A 442 3.72 -35.20 -31.31
C LYS A 442 4.32 -36.58 -31.58
N ASP A 443 5.59 -36.64 -31.98
CA ASP A 443 6.29 -37.90 -32.22
C ASP A 443 6.48 -38.71 -30.94
N HIS A 444 6.79 -38.05 -29.82
CA HIS A 444 6.87 -38.70 -28.50
C HIS A 444 5.51 -39.30 -28.09
N HIS A 445 4.42 -38.53 -28.19
CA HIS A 445 3.08 -39.05 -27.91
C HIS A 445 2.65 -40.15 -28.87
N ARG A 446 3.06 -40.09 -30.16
CA ARG A 446 2.82 -41.17 -31.13
C ARG A 446 3.55 -42.45 -30.73
N LYS A 447 4.81 -42.36 -30.26
CA LYS A 447 5.57 -43.50 -29.75
C LYS A 447 4.95 -44.08 -28.49
N LEU A 448 4.53 -43.24 -27.54
CA LEU A 448 3.83 -43.69 -26.34
C LEU A 448 2.50 -44.40 -26.66
N ARG A 449 1.70 -43.88 -27.60
CA ARG A 449 0.45 -44.54 -28.05
C ARG A 449 0.71 -45.88 -28.73
N LYS A 450 1.78 -45.99 -29.53
CA LYS A 450 2.17 -47.27 -30.15
C LYS A 450 2.67 -48.27 -29.10
N GLY A 451 3.48 -47.83 -28.14
CA GLY A 451 3.94 -48.66 -27.01
C GLY A 451 2.80 -49.13 -26.12
N ALA A 452 1.82 -48.26 -25.84
CA ALA A 452 0.63 -48.61 -25.07
C ALA A 452 -0.30 -49.60 -25.80
N LYS A 453 -0.36 -49.54 -27.15
CA LYS A 453 -1.09 -50.53 -27.95
C LYS A 453 -0.36 -51.88 -28.07
N ALA A 454 0.97 -51.87 -28.04
CA ALA A 454 1.79 -53.08 -28.12
C ALA A 454 1.84 -53.86 -26.80
N ASN A 455 1.49 -53.24 -25.67
CA ASN A 455 1.51 -53.87 -24.36
C ASN A 455 0.31 -53.42 -23.50
N PRO A 456 -0.87 -54.07 -23.63
CA PRO A 456 -2.10 -53.62 -22.97
C PRO A 456 -2.08 -53.74 -21.43
N ASN A 457 -1.08 -54.42 -20.84
CA ASN A 457 -0.92 -54.57 -19.39
C ASN A 457 0.19 -53.69 -18.77
N ALA A 458 0.84 -52.82 -19.54
CA ALA A 458 1.83 -51.90 -18.99
C ALA A 458 1.13 -50.71 -18.29
N GLN A 459 1.14 -50.69 -16.95
CA GLN A 459 0.68 -49.55 -16.17
C GLN A 459 1.61 -48.35 -16.37
N TYR A 460 1.29 -47.49 -17.34
CA TYR A 460 1.90 -46.16 -17.40
C TYR A 460 1.39 -45.34 -16.22
N LYS A 461 2.27 -45.07 -15.25
CA LYS A 461 1.99 -44.17 -14.12
C LYS A 461 1.56 -42.81 -14.69
N ASN A 462 0.28 -42.48 -14.59
CA ASN A 462 -0.22 -41.14 -14.91
C ASN A 462 0.56 -40.14 -14.03
N LYS A 463 1.20 -39.14 -14.65
CA LYS A 463 1.79 -38.03 -13.90
C LYS A 463 0.66 -37.35 -13.15
N LYS A 464 0.74 -37.37 -11.82
CA LYS A 464 -0.18 -36.63 -10.95
C LYS A 464 -0.06 -35.15 -11.28
N ASP A 465 -1.22 -34.51 -11.45
CA ASP A 465 -1.33 -33.08 -11.65
C ASP A 465 -0.57 -32.36 -10.51
N PRO A 466 0.40 -31.47 -10.80
CA PRO A 466 1.04 -30.66 -9.79
C PRO A 466 0.01 -29.67 -9.26
N GLY A 467 -0.78 -30.12 -8.27
CA GLY A 467 -1.90 -29.37 -7.73
C GLY A 467 -1.54 -27.95 -7.29
N ILE A 468 -2.58 -27.14 -7.06
CA ILE A 468 -2.48 -25.70 -6.78
C ILE A 468 -1.44 -25.45 -5.67
N PRO A 469 -0.35 -24.71 -5.97
CA PRO A 469 0.70 -24.39 -5.01
C PRO A 469 0.16 -23.77 -3.73
N ASN A 470 0.77 -24.09 -2.59
CA ASN A 470 0.28 -23.65 -1.26
C ASN A 470 0.21 -22.12 -1.10
N ASN A 471 1.02 -21.36 -1.85
CA ASN A 471 1.09 -19.90 -1.74
C ASN A 471 0.07 -19.17 -2.62
N PHE A 472 -0.87 -19.87 -3.26
CA PHE A 472 -1.85 -19.23 -4.12
C PHE A 472 -3.00 -18.62 -3.28
N PRO A 473 -3.22 -17.29 -3.33
CA PRO A 473 -4.36 -16.69 -2.66
C PRO A 473 -5.65 -17.26 -3.25
N PHE A 474 -6.62 -17.59 -2.39
CA PHE A 474 -7.89 -18.28 -2.74
C PHE A 474 -7.78 -19.78 -3.08
N LYS A 475 -6.68 -20.46 -2.71
CA LYS A 475 -6.55 -21.92 -2.88
C LYS A 475 -7.77 -22.70 -2.37
N GLU A 476 -8.28 -22.37 -1.19
CA GLU A 476 -9.44 -23.05 -0.60
C GLU A 476 -10.71 -22.85 -1.42
N GLN A 477 -10.97 -21.63 -1.90
CA GLN A 477 -12.12 -21.32 -2.74
C GLN A 477 -12.07 -22.06 -4.07
N ILE A 478 -10.88 -22.16 -4.69
CA ILE A 478 -10.70 -22.91 -5.94
C ILE A 478 -10.87 -24.41 -5.71
N LEU A 479 -10.35 -24.96 -4.61
CA LEU A 479 -10.55 -26.36 -4.27
C LEU A 479 -12.04 -26.68 -4.04
N GLN A 480 -12.77 -25.77 -3.40
CA GLN A 480 -14.20 -25.90 -3.18
C GLN A 480 -14.99 -25.83 -4.49
N GLN A 481 -14.65 -24.89 -5.38
CA GLN A 481 -15.23 -24.83 -6.73
C GLN A 481 -14.96 -26.11 -7.54
N ILE A 482 -13.75 -26.67 -7.47
CA ILE A 482 -13.42 -27.93 -8.14
C ILE A 482 -14.24 -29.09 -7.57
N ALA A 483 -14.42 -29.14 -6.24
CA ALA A 483 -15.25 -30.16 -5.59
C ALA A 483 -16.72 -30.04 -6.02
N ASP A 484 -17.27 -28.83 -6.00
CA ASP A 484 -18.64 -28.55 -6.41
C ASP A 484 -18.87 -28.90 -7.89
N GLN A 485 -17.89 -28.58 -8.75
CA GLN A 485 -17.95 -28.91 -10.17
C GLN A 485 -17.91 -30.42 -10.41
N LYS A 486 -17.08 -31.16 -9.65
CA LYS A 486 -17.05 -32.63 -9.72
C LYS A 486 -18.35 -33.26 -9.23
N MET A 487 -18.96 -32.71 -8.16
CA MET A 487 -20.26 -33.16 -7.66
C MET A 487 -21.34 -32.96 -8.73
N LYS A 488 -21.43 -31.76 -9.32
CA LYS A 488 -22.37 -31.47 -10.41
C LYS A 488 -22.17 -32.36 -11.63
N GLU A 489 -20.92 -32.64 -12.00
CA GLU A 489 -20.62 -33.51 -13.15
C GLU A 489 -21.01 -34.97 -12.87
N GLN A 490 -20.84 -35.43 -11.62
CA GLN A 490 -21.26 -36.76 -11.20
C GLN A 490 -22.79 -36.89 -11.18
N GLU A 491 -23.49 -35.90 -10.63
CA GLU A 491 -24.96 -35.82 -10.66
C GLU A 491 -25.48 -35.82 -12.10
N ALA A 492 -24.88 -35.03 -12.99
CA ALA A 492 -25.26 -35.01 -14.41
C ALA A 492 -25.03 -36.37 -15.10
N LYS A 493 -23.95 -37.08 -14.77
CA LYS A 493 -23.69 -38.44 -15.27
C LYS A 493 -24.72 -39.44 -14.77
N ASP A 494 -25.10 -39.35 -13.50
CA ASP A 494 -26.07 -40.27 -12.92
C ASP A 494 -27.50 -39.97 -13.42
N GLN A 495 -27.85 -38.70 -13.62
CA GLN A 495 -29.06 -38.30 -14.35
C GLN A 495 -29.07 -38.82 -15.79
N ALA A 496 -27.96 -38.68 -16.52
CA ALA A 496 -27.84 -39.19 -17.89
C ALA A 496 -27.97 -40.72 -17.97
N LYS A 497 -27.40 -41.46 -17.00
CA LYS A 497 -27.58 -42.92 -16.89
C LYS A 497 -29.03 -43.26 -16.62
N GLU A 498 -29.70 -42.52 -15.74
CA GLU A 498 -31.11 -42.77 -15.41
C GLU A 498 -32.04 -42.51 -16.59
N VAL A 499 -31.81 -41.41 -17.32
CA VAL A 499 -32.52 -41.12 -18.59
C VAL A 499 -32.30 -42.24 -19.59
N ARG A 500 -31.06 -42.72 -19.74
CA ARG A 500 -30.72 -43.83 -20.64
C ARG A 500 -31.39 -45.15 -20.20
N ARG A 501 -31.48 -45.42 -18.89
CA ARG A 501 -32.15 -46.60 -18.33
C ARG A 501 -33.65 -46.56 -18.60
N LYS A 502 -34.31 -45.43 -18.35
CA LYS A 502 -35.74 -45.21 -18.64
C LYS A 502 -36.03 -45.32 -20.14
N ALA A 503 -35.17 -44.77 -20.99
CA ALA A 503 -35.30 -44.90 -22.44
C ALA A 503 -35.16 -46.36 -22.91
N ALA A 504 -34.21 -47.13 -22.34
CA ALA A 504 -34.04 -48.55 -22.63
C ALA A 504 -35.24 -49.40 -22.14
N GLU A 505 -35.80 -49.08 -20.98
CA GLU A 505 -37.00 -49.75 -20.45
C GLU A 505 -38.23 -49.45 -21.32
N LYS A 506 -38.41 -48.19 -21.75
CA LYS A 506 -39.47 -47.79 -22.68
C LYS A 506 -39.32 -48.50 -24.03
N ALA A 507 -38.10 -48.62 -24.55
CA ALA A 507 -37.81 -49.38 -25.77
C ALA A 507 -38.11 -50.88 -25.60
N ARG A 508 -37.78 -51.48 -24.44
CA ARG A 508 -38.13 -52.88 -24.12
C ARG A 508 -39.64 -53.09 -24.03
N LYS A 509 -40.38 -52.17 -23.39
CA LYS A 509 -41.86 -52.22 -23.32
C LYS A 509 -42.49 -52.05 -24.69
N ALA A 510 -41.98 -51.15 -25.54
CA ALA A 510 -42.43 -50.96 -26.92
C ALA A 510 -42.17 -52.19 -27.81
N ASN A 511 -41.01 -52.84 -27.67
CA ASN A 511 -40.73 -54.10 -28.38
C ASN A 511 -41.57 -55.27 -27.85
N LYS A 512 -41.89 -55.32 -26.55
CA LYS A 512 -42.80 -56.33 -25.99
C LYS A 512 -44.24 -56.15 -26.50
N ALA A 513 -44.70 -54.92 -26.69
CA ALA A 513 -46.01 -54.62 -27.27
C ALA A 513 -46.08 -54.89 -28.79
N ARG A 514 -44.96 -54.81 -29.52
CA ARG A 514 -44.88 -55.18 -30.95
C ARG A 514 -44.83 -56.68 -31.21
N ASN A 515 -44.52 -57.50 -30.19
CA ASN A 515 -44.33 -58.94 -30.36
C ASN A 515 -45.56 -59.79 -29.93
N THR A 516 -46.71 -59.16 -29.70
CA THR A 516 -47.94 -59.84 -29.22
C THR A 516 -49.14 -59.75 -30.15
N ASN A 517 -48.98 -59.36 -31.42
CA ASN A 517 -50.04 -59.49 -32.43
C ASN A 517 -49.44 -59.65 -33.84
N PRO A 518 -49.50 -60.84 -34.46
CA PRO A 518 -49.22 -61.04 -35.87
C PRO A 518 -50.50 -61.43 -36.63
N THR A 519 -50.97 -60.61 -37.58
CA THR A 519 -51.73 -61.05 -38.77
C THR A 519 -51.90 -59.92 -39.79
N ASP A 520 -51.53 -60.24 -41.04
CA ASP A 520 -52.11 -59.86 -42.34
C ASP A 520 -52.10 -58.37 -42.78
N ALA A 521 -51.79 -57.96 -44.02
CA ALA A 521 -51.40 -58.63 -45.26
C ALA A 521 -50.87 -57.59 -46.29
N GLU A 522 -50.21 -58.14 -47.32
CA GLU A 522 -50.15 -57.70 -48.73
C GLU A 522 -49.12 -56.68 -49.28
N ALA A 523 -48.57 -57.10 -50.43
CA ALA A 523 -47.50 -56.58 -51.29
C ALA A 523 -48.07 -55.60 -52.35
N ALA A 524 -47.38 -54.81 -53.20
CA ALA A 524 -46.00 -54.59 -53.70
C ALA A 524 -46.03 -53.20 -54.45
N PRO A 525 -45.08 -52.76 -55.32
CA PRO A 525 -43.67 -53.10 -55.55
C PRO A 525 -42.70 -51.86 -55.54
N THR A 526 -41.41 -52.15 -55.73
CA THR A 526 -40.21 -51.27 -55.70
C THR A 526 -40.07 -50.28 -56.89
N PRO A 527 -39.30 -49.18 -56.72
CA PRO A 527 -37.97 -49.15 -57.36
C PRO A 527 -36.84 -48.57 -56.48
N ALA A 528 -35.63 -48.72 -57.00
CA ALA A 528 -34.34 -48.71 -56.30
C ALA A 528 -33.78 -47.34 -55.84
N ALA A 529 -33.01 -47.43 -54.75
CA ALA A 529 -31.77 -46.73 -54.40
C ALA A 529 -31.73 -45.18 -54.42
N GLU A 530 -31.68 -44.57 -53.23
CA GLU A 530 -30.51 -43.80 -52.77
C GLU A 530 -30.58 -43.43 -51.27
N LYS A 531 -29.41 -43.37 -50.65
CA LYS A 531 -29.16 -43.29 -49.20
C LYS A 531 -29.12 -41.84 -48.69
N LYS A 532 -29.55 -41.69 -47.42
CA LYS A 532 -29.16 -40.72 -46.37
C LYS A 532 -30.09 -39.54 -46.04
N ASP A 533 -30.84 -39.82 -44.97
CA ASP A 533 -31.03 -39.04 -43.74
C ASP A 533 -31.86 -37.74 -43.74
N LYS A 534 -33.11 -37.96 -43.32
CA LYS A 534 -34.13 -36.97 -42.98
C LYS A 534 -33.75 -36.12 -41.76
N LYS A 535 -33.60 -34.83 -42.04
CA LYS A 535 -34.31 -33.67 -41.48
C LYS A 535 -35.54 -33.95 -40.55
N ARG A 536 -35.69 -32.99 -39.60
CA ARG A 536 -36.93 -32.33 -39.10
C ARG A 536 -37.56 -32.93 -37.83
N LYS A 537 -37.81 -32.11 -36.78
CA LYS A 537 -38.82 -31.00 -36.64
C LYS A 537 -40.22 -31.54 -36.98
N ALA A 538 -41.31 -31.25 -36.30
CA ALA A 538 -41.74 -30.22 -35.34
C ALA A 538 -42.79 -30.90 -34.42
N ALA A 539 -43.61 -30.33 -33.56
CA ALA A 539 -44.20 -29.02 -33.26
C ALA A 539 -44.94 -29.24 -31.90
N ALA A 540 -45.49 -28.33 -31.11
CA ALA A 540 -45.61 -26.87 -30.97
C ALA A 540 -46.38 -26.67 -29.63
N VAL A 541 -46.71 -25.41 -29.31
CA VAL A 541 -47.46 -24.83 -28.15
C VAL A 541 -46.47 -24.16 -27.18
N GLU A 542 -46.06 -22.90 -27.43
CA GLU A 542 -46.72 -21.58 -27.17
C GLU A 542 -46.64 -21.18 -25.67
N GLY A 543 -46.28 -19.96 -25.25
CA GLY A 543 -45.95 -18.66 -25.90
C GLY A 543 -44.85 -17.92 -25.10
N ASP A 544 -44.06 -17.03 -25.73
CA ASP A 544 -44.23 -15.56 -25.90
C ASP A 544 -43.82 -14.81 -24.61
N ASP A 545 -42.88 -13.85 -24.54
CA ASP A 545 -42.34 -12.88 -25.50
C ASP A 545 -40.85 -12.55 -25.20
N GLU A 546 -40.03 -12.36 -26.25
CA GLU A 546 -38.72 -11.69 -26.21
C GLU A 546 -38.65 -10.61 -27.29
N GLU A 547 -38.19 -9.40 -26.93
CA GLU A 547 -37.77 -8.36 -27.86
C GLU A 547 -36.23 -8.28 -27.83
N ALA A 548 -35.59 -8.50 -28.99
CA ALA A 548 -34.14 -8.55 -29.18
C ALA A 548 -33.49 -7.15 -29.30
N PRO A 549 -32.14 -7.04 -29.23
CA PRO A 549 -31.45 -6.83 -30.51
C PRO A 549 -30.05 -7.50 -30.65
N THR A 550 -29.91 -8.20 -31.78
CA THR A 550 -28.78 -8.27 -32.73
C THR A 550 -27.31 -8.06 -32.28
N LEU A 551 -26.51 -9.12 -32.46
CA LEU A 551 -25.06 -9.08 -32.71
C LEU A 551 -24.81 -9.34 -34.21
N VAL A 552 -24.08 -8.47 -34.93
CA VAL A 552 -23.09 -8.90 -35.96
C VAL A 552 -21.99 -7.85 -36.15
N LEU A 553 -20.76 -8.32 -35.92
CA LEU A 553 -19.48 -7.77 -36.34
C LEU A 553 -19.37 -7.63 -37.87
N SER A 554 -18.94 -6.47 -38.37
CA SER A 554 -17.91 -6.39 -39.44
C SER A 554 -17.61 -4.93 -39.83
N LYS A 555 -16.38 -4.48 -39.56
CA LYS A 555 -15.62 -3.49 -40.35
C LYS A 555 -14.21 -3.32 -39.78
N ALA A 556 -13.47 -4.42 -39.76
CA ALA A 556 -12.00 -4.42 -39.64
C ALA A 556 -11.40 -4.94 -40.95
N ALA A 557 -11.75 -4.30 -42.05
CA ALA A 557 -11.21 -4.55 -43.37
C ALA A 557 -11.46 -3.32 -44.27
N GLN A 558 -10.83 -2.18 -43.93
CA GLN A 558 -10.56 -1.05 -44.83
C GLN A 558 -9.87 0.07 -44.04
N ARG A 559 -8.54 0.11 -44.11
CA ARG A 559 -7.67 1.30 -44.04
C ARG A 559 -6.22 0.83 -44.01
N LYS A 560 -5.78 0.33 -45.17
CA LYS A 560 -4.38 0.08 -45.51
C LYS A 560 -4.20 0.40 -46.99
N ALA A 561 -4.35 1.68 -47.33
CA ALA A 561 -4.01 2.24 -48.63
C ALA A 561 -4.05 3.78 -48.51
N GLU A 562 -2.97 4.38 -48.02
CA GLU A 562 -2.56 5.76 -48.37
C GLU A 562 -1.15 6.00 -47.81
N LYS A 563 -0.17 5.52 -48.58
CA LYS A 563 1.23 5.95 -48.52
C LYS A 563 1.86 5.57 -49.86
N ALA A 564 1.77 6.48 -50.84
CA ALA A 564 2.61 6.47 -52.04
C ALA A 564 2.64 7.89 -52.67
N SER A 565 3.84 8.28 -53.10
CA SER A 565 4.27 9.60 -53.59
C SER A 565 4.42 10.64 -52.46
N THR A 566 5.56 11.31 -52.27
CA THR A 566 6.45 11.90 -53.27
C THR A 566 7.94 11.83 -52.88
N THR A 567 8.72 11.95 -53.95
CA THR A 567 10.15 11.69 -54.15
C THR A 567 11.07 12.80 -53.61
N THR A 568 12.29 12.41 -53.24
CA THR A 568 13.46 13.27 -52.95
C THR A 568 13.96 13.98 -54.23
N PRO A 569 14.80 15.03 -54.11
CA PRO A 569 16.21 14.77 -54.41
C PRO A 569 17.26 15.44 -53.49
N ALA A 570 18.42 14.80 -53.52
CA ALA A 570 19.77 15.12 -53.01
C ALA A 570 20.26 16.56 -53.31
N ALA A 571 21.37 17.12 -52.80
CA ALA A 571 22.36 16.89 -51.75
C ALA A 571 23.23 18.17 -51.72
N THR A 572 23.89 18.52 -50.61
CA THR A 572 25.28 19.04 -50.65
C THR A 572 25.92 19.12 -49.26
N LYS A 573 27.14 18.58 -49.18
CA LYS A 573 28.11 18.76 -48.10
C LYS A 573 28.57 20.21 -48.02
N LYS A 574 28.81 20.73 -46.81
CA LYS A 574 29.94 21.63 -46.53
C LYS A 574 30.36 21.58 -45.05
N THR A 575 31.65 21.81 -44.89
CA THR A 575 32.57 21.55 -43.76
C THR A 575 32.80 22.75 -42.84
N LYS A 576 33.25 22.46 -41.60
CA LYS A 576 33.99 23.31 -40.63
C LYS A 576 33.18 24.50 -40.05
N THR A 577 33.30 24.88 -38.78
CA THR A 577 34.53 25.19 -38.03
C THR A 577 34.25 25.24 -36.52
N ALA A 578 35.27 24.97 -35.72
CA ALA A 578 35.32 25.15 -34.28
C ALA A 578 35.28 26.62 -33.85
N ALA A 579 34.68 26.90 -32.69
CA ALA A 579 34.96 28.09 -31.90
C ALA A 579 34.89 27.74 -30.42
N ALA A 580 36.06 27.80 -29.78
CA ALA A 580 36.24 27.71 -28.35
C ALA A 580 35.95 29.08 -27.72
N THR A 581 35.27 29.10 -26.57
CA THR A 581 35.23 30.29 -25.71
C THR A 581 35.42 29.86 -24.26
N LYS A 582 36.55 30.29 -23.68
CA LYS A 582 36.91 30.24 -22.26
C LYS A 582 36.14 31.32 -21.48
N LYS A 583 35.69 31.00 -20.28
CA LYS A 583 35.54 31.91 -19.11
C LYS A 583 35.49 31.01 -17.85
N ALA A 584 36.55 30.94 -17.04
CA ALA A 584 36.83 31.79 -15.87
C ALA A 584 35.54 32.00 -15.03
N GLY A 585 35.34 31.43 -13.85
CA GLY A 585 36.25 31.12 -12.75
C GLY A 585 36.00 32.10 -11.61
N LYS A 586 35.14 31.73 -10.65
CA LYS A 586 35.10 32.37 -9.32
C LYS A 586 34.53 31.37 -8.29
N LYS A 587 35.42 30.76 -7.51
CA LYS A 587 35.11 30.04 -6.26
C LYS A 587 34.93 31.08 -5.16
N GLN A 588 33.83 31.01 -4.41
CA GLN A 588 33.75 31.56 -3.06
C GLN A 588 33.69 30.38 -2.09
N LYS A 589 34.54 30.44 -1.06
CA LYS A 589 34.55 29.57 0.12
C LYS A 589 33.37 29.98 1.00
N GLU A 590 32.55 29.04 1.43
CA GLU A 590 31.74 29.19 2.64
C GLU A 590 32.44 28.42 3.77
N GLU A 591 32.69 29.13 4.87
CA GLU A 591 33.24 28.62 6.11
C GLU A 591 32.14 27.89 6.90
N GLY A 592 32.52 26.78 7.53
CA GLY A 592 31.62 25.96 8.34
C GLY A 592 31.27 26.64 9.65
N VAL A 593 29.99 26.59 10.00
CA VAL A 593 29.49 26.90 11.34
C VAL A 593 29.46 25.58 12.11
N GLU A 594 30.22 25.52 13.21
CA GLU A 594 30.19 24.41 14.17
C GLU A 594 28.94 24.53 15.05
N ASP A 595 28.13 23.47 15.08
CA ASP A 595 26.95 23.33 15.96
C ASP A 595 27.40 23.12 17.43
N ALA A 596 26.95 24.00 18.33
CA ALA A 596 27.11 23.82 19.77
C ALA A 596 26.11 22.77 20.32
N PRO A 597 26.49 21.96 21.33
CA PRO A 597 25.60 20.95 21.91
C PRO A 597 24.44 21.59 22.70
N TYR A 598 23.21 21.16 22.39
CA TYR A 598 21.96 21.63 22.99
C TYR A 598 21.64 20.86 24.29
N ASN A 599 21.19 21.57 25.33
CA ASN A 599 20.93 21.03 26.65
C ASN A 599 19.54 20.36 26.73
N PHE A 600 19.51 19.06 27.01
CA PHE A 600 18.33 18.19 27.03
C PHE A 600 17.35 18.45 28.17
N ALA A 601 17.71 19.23 29.20
CA ALA A 601 16.95 19.29 30.45
C ALA A 601 15.74 20.25 30.43
N GLU A 602 15.78 21.35 29.66
CA GLU A 602 14.82 22.46 29.84
C GLU A 602 13.46 22.25 29.14
N HIS A 603 13.26 21.18 28.38
CA HIS A 603 11.98 20.87 27.70
C HIS A 603 11.39 19.51 28.07
N PHE A 604 11.99 18.84 29.07
CA PHE A 604 11.61 17.50 29.52
C PHE A 604 11.17 17.44 30.99
N ALA A 605 10.79 18.58 31.59
CA ALA A 605 10.10 18.55 32.87
C ALA A 605 8.70 17.89 32.67
N PRO A 606 8.34 16.85 33.44
CA PRO A 606 6.97 16.37 33.48
C PRO A 606 6.06 17.50 34.00
N ALA A 607 4.88 17.65 33.40
CA ALA A 607 3.86 18.56 33.91
C ALA A 607 3.55 18.18 35.36
N GLU A 608 3.75 19.12 36.29
CA GLU A 608 3.24 19.01 37.65
C GLU A 608 1.72 18.80 37.55
N GLN A 609 1.24 17.76 38.23
CA GLN A 609 -0.17 17.52 38.40
C GLN A 609 -0.69 18.58 39.35
N ASP A 610 -1.55 19.47 38.86
CA ASP A 610 -2.36 20.34 39.72
C ASP A 610 -3.31 19.45 40.53
N GLU A 611 -2.94 19.18 41.78
CA GLU A 611 -3.86 18.74 42.82
C GLU A 611 -4.73 19.95 43.20
N GLU A 612 -5.98 19.97 42.75
CA GLU A 612 -7.00 20.87 43.29
C GLU A 612 -7.36 20.40 44.72
N GLU A 613 -6.89 21.15 45.72
CA GLU A 613 -7.49 21.22 47.05
C GLU A 613 -8.64 22.25 47.06
N GLU A 614 -9.72 21.84 47.75
CA GLU A 614 -11.00 22.51 48.10
C GLU A 614 -12.15 22.56 47.07
#